data_AF-A0A2G9Z5H0-F1
#
_entry.id   AF-A0A2G9Z5H0-F1
#
_cell.length_a   1.000
_cell.length_b   1.000
_cell.length_c   1.000
_cell.angle_alpha   90.00
_cell.angle_beta   90.00
_cell.angle_gamma   90.00
#
_symmetry.space_group_name_H-M   'P 1'
#
loop_
_entity.id
_entity.type
_entity.pdbx_description
1 polymer ?
#
loop_
_entity_poly.entity_id
_entity_poly.type
_entity_poly.pdbx_seq_one_letter_code
_entity_poly.pdbx_strand_id
1 'polypeptide(L)'
;MNIKILGAGCPNCIKLEENTKQALAELKMEALVEKVTEIQEIMSYGIMSTPALVIDGKVAIVGQVPSAEKIKQIITENNQKDGCIEDVPASSGGCSCGGKC
;
A
#
# COMPACT_ATOMS: atom_id res chain seq x y z
N MET A 1 -6.28 -10.70 -2.45
CA MET A 1 -5.91 -9.34 -2.87
C MET A 1 -5.44 -9.40 -4.31
N ASN A 2 -5.91 -8.49 -5.16
CA ASN A 2 -5.45 -8.36 -6.55
C ASN A 2 -4.60 -7.10 -6.70
N ILE A 3 -3.32 -7.25 -7.02
CA ILE A 3 -2.42 -6.13 -7.29
C ILE A 3 -2.18 -6.06 -8.78
N LYS A 4 -2.60 -4.96 -9.40
CA LYS A 4 -2.37 -4.68 -10.82
C LYS A 4 -1.28 -3.64 -10.98
N ILE A 5 -0.27 -3.96 -11.78
CA ILE A 5 0.83 -3.05 -12.12
C ILE A 5 0.58 -2.55 -13.54
N LEU A 6 0.23 -1.28 -13.65
CA LEU A 6 -0.05 -0.60 -14.91
C LEU A 6 1.24 0.07 -15.41
N GLY A 7 1.87 -0.50 -16.43
CA GLY A 7 3.12 0.08 -16.94
C GLY A 7 3.71 -0.65 -18.15
N ALA A 8 4.29 0.13 -19.07
CA ALA A 8 4.88 -0.33 -20.32
C ALA A 8 6.28 -0.99 -20.17
N GLY A 9 6.61 -1.56 -19.01
CA GLY A 9 7.84 -2.34 -18.82
C GLY A 9 9.12 -1.54 -18.51
N CYS A 10 9.03 -0.29 -18.04
CA CYS A 10 10.19 0.48 -17.60
C CYS A 10 10.92 -0.19 -16.40
N PRO A 11 12.24 0.03 -16.20
CA PRO A 11 13.01 -0.56 -15.09
C PRO A 11 12.42 -0.27 -13.70
N ASN A 12 11.75 0.88 -13.57
CA ASN A 12 11.01 1.27 -12.37
C ASN A 12 9.80 0.35 -12.08
N CYS A 13 9.10 -0.15 -13.11
CA CYS A 13 7.98 -1.09 -12.93
C CYS A 13 8.46 -2.42 -12.36
N ILE A 14 9.66 -2.87 -12.78
CA ILE A 14 10.26 -4.13 -12.32
C ILE A 14 10.61 -4.03 -10.84
N LYS A 15 11.27 -2.93 -10.43
CA LYS A 15 11.57 -2.68 -9.01
C LYS A 15 10.31 -2.62 -8.13
N LEU A 16 9.25 -1.99 -8.64
CA LEU A 16 7.97 -1.91 -7.95
C LEU A 16 7.35 -3.30 -7.74
N GLU A 17 7.42 -4.17 -8.75
CA GLU A 17 6.99 -5.56 -8.67
C GLU A 17 7.79 -6.36 -7.63
N GLU A 18 9.12 -6.24 -7.63
CA GLU A 18 9.99 -6.90 -6.66
C GLU A 18 9.70 -6.46 -5.23
N ASN A 19 9.63 -5.15 -4.99
CA ASN A 19 9.30 -4.59 -3.68
C ASN A 19 7.92 -5.07 -3.20
N THR A 20 6.95 -5.18 -4.12
CA THR A 20 5.60 -5.67 -3.80
C THR A 20 5.64 -7.14 -3.40
N LYS A 21 6.33 -8.00 -4.16
CA LYS A 21 6.49 -9.42 -3.82
C LYS A 21 7.19 -9.61 -2.48
N GLN A 22 8.21 -8.81 -2.20
CA GLN A 22 8.91 -8.85 -0.92
C GLN A 22 7.99 -8.45 0.24
N ALA A 23 7.24 -7.34 0.10
CA ALA A 23 6.27 -6.89 1.08
C ALA A 23 5.20 -7.97 1.38
N LEU A 24 4.67 -8.63 0.35
CA LEU A 24 3.69 -9.72 0.49
C LEU A 24 4.27 -10.94 1.21
N ALA A 25 5.51 -11.32 0.87
CA ALA A 25 6.20 -12.44 1.52
C ALA A 25 6.45 -12.17 3.00
N GLU A 26 6.86 -10.95 3.35
CA GLU A 26 7.05 -10.51 4.74
C GLU A 26 5.72 -10.50 5.52
N LEU A 27 4.64 -10.03 4.89
CA LEU A 27 3.30 -10.01 5.48
C LEU A 27 2.62 -11.39 5.48
N LYS A 28 3.21 -12.40 4.82
CA LYS A 28 2.62 -13.72 4.58
C LYS A 28 1.19 -13.64 4.01
N MET A 29 0.95 -12.67 3.13
CA MET A 29 -0.34 -12.49 2.45
C MET A 29 -0.25 -13.00 1.02
N GLU A 30 -1.28 -13.72 0.59
CA GLU A 30 -1.42 -14.14 -0.80
C GLU A 30 -2.09 -13.03 -1.61
N ALA A 31 -1.35 -12.44 -2.55
CA ALA A 31 -1.89 -11.49 -3.52
C ALA A 31 -1.49 -11.88 -4.95
N LEU A 32 -2.43 -11.68 -5.87
CA LEU A 32 -2.22 -11.90 -7.30
C LEU A 32 -1.62 -10.65 -7.92
N VAL A 33 -0.38 -10.75 -8.41
CA VAL A 33 0.31 -9.66 -9.10
C VAL A 33 0.11 -9.81 -10.61
N GLU A 34 -0.68 -8.91 -11.19
CA GLU A 34 -1.03 -8.93 -12.60
C GLU A 34 -0.47 -7.68 -13.30
N LYS A 35 0.16 -7.86 -14.45
CA LYS A 35 0.80 -6.76 -15.19
C LYS A 35 -0.11 -6.34 -16.32
N VAL A 36 -0.62 -5.12 -16.24
CA VAL A 36 -1.53 -4.57 -17.24
C VAL A 36 -0.75 -3.64 -18.16
N THR A 37 -0.62 -4.07 -19.41
CA THR A 37 -0.01 -3.29 -20.51
C THR A 37 -1.06 -2.65 -21.41
N GLU A 38 -2.33 -3.01 -21.23
CA GLU A 38 -3.43 -2.52 -22.06
C GLU A 38 -3.76 -1.06 -21.76
N ILE A 39 -3.53 -0.21 -22.76
CA ILE A 39 -3.77 1.24 -22.67
C ILE A 39 -5.24 1.53 -22.33
N GLN A 40 -6.18 0.72 -22.84
CA GLN A 40 -7.61 0.88 -22.57
C GLN A 40 -7.97 0.69 -21.09
N GLU A 41 -7.38 -0.30 -20.43
CA GLU A 41 -7.57 -0.51 -18.99
C GLU A 41 -6.96 0.67 -18.22
N ILE A 42 -5.73 1.08 -18.56
CA ILE A 42 -5.02 2.21 -17.91
C ILE A 42 -5.84 3.50 -17.97
N MET A 43 -6.40 3.83 -19.14
CA MET A 43 -7.25 5.01 -19.32
C MET A 43 -8.57 4.91 -18.55
N SER A 44 -9.14 3.70 -18.42
CA SER A 44 -10.36 3.48 -17.63
C SER A 44 -10.15 3.77 -16.14
N TYR A 45 -8.93 3.59 -15.64
CA TYR A 45 -8.55 3.98 -14.27
C TYR A 45 -8.19 5.48 -14.14
N GLY A 46 -8.23 6.27 -15.23
CA GLY A 46 -7.91 7.70 -15.21
C GLY A 46 -6.42 8.00 -15.01
N ILE A 47 -5.54 7.05 -15.29
CA ILE A 47 -4.11 7.20 -15.07
C ILE A 47 -3.47 7.86 -16.30
N MET A 48 -3.08 9.13 -16.14
CA MET A 48 -2.36 9.91 -17.15
C MET A 48 -0.84 9.66 -17.14
N SER A 49 -0.31 9.05 -16.07
CA SER A 49 1.13 8.85 -15.89
C SER A 49 1.43 7.45 -15.38
N THR A 50 2.12 6.66 -16.21
CA THR A 50 2.64 5.35 -15.83
C THR A 50 4.09 5.48 -15.35
N PRO A 51 4.57 4.66 -14.39
CA PRO A 51 3.92 3.47 -13.82
C PRO A 51 2.90 3.75 -12.72
N ALA A 52 1.89 2.88 -12.58
CA ALA A 52 0.91 2.94 -11.51
C ALA A 52 0.68 1.58 -10.85
N LEU A 53 0.41 1.61 -9.54
CA LEU A 53 0.07 0.44 -8.72
C LEU A 53 -1.40 0.53 -8.31
N VAL A 54 -2.15 -0.52 -8.62
CA VAL A 54 -3.55 -0.68 -8.25
C VAL A 54 -3.67 -1.87 -7.32
N ILE A 55 -4.41 -1.72 -6.23
CA ILE A 55 -4.67 -2.76 -5.24
C ILE A 55 -6.19 -2.91 -5.11
N ASP A 56 -6.69 -4.12 -5.36
CA ASP A 56 -8.12 -4.48 -5.35
C ASP A 56 -8.99 -3.48 -6.14
N GLY A 57 -8.49 -3.06 -7.31
CA GLY A 57 -9.17 -2.13 -8.23
C GLY A 57 -9.05 -0.65 -7.85
N LYS A 58 -8.37 -0.30 -6.75
CA LYS A 58 -8.09 1.08 -6.34
C LYS A 58 -6.66 1.49 -6.68
N VAL A 59 -6.53 2.66 -7.31
CA VAL A 59 -5.22 3.26 -7.59
C VAL A 59 -4.58 3.69 -6.27
N ALA A 60 -3.47 3.05 -5.91
CA ALA A 60 -2.73 3.36 -4.70
C ALA A 60 -1.58 4.34 -4.98
N ILE A 61 -0.89 4.17 -6.11
CA ILE A 61 0.27 5.00 -6.49
C ILE A 61 0.25 5.26 -7.99
N VAL A 62 0.63 6.48 -8.37
CA VAL A 62 0.80 6.92 -9.75
C VAL A 62 2.14 7.63 -9.89
N GLY A 63 2.90 7.26 -10.92
CA GLY A 63 4.14 7.93 -11.33
C GLY A 63 5.35 7.73 -10.40
N GLN A 64 5.27 6.86 -9.39
CA GLN A 64 6.31 6.71 -8.37
C GLN A 64 6.56 5.24 -8.00
N VAL A 65 7.78 4.95 -7.54
CA VAL A 65 8.18 3.62 -7.04
C VAL A 65 8.41 3.69 -5.54
N PRO A 66 7.46 3.20 -4.71
CA PRO A 66 7.63 3.14 -3.27
C PRO A 66 8.65 2.07 -2.86
N SER A 67 9.22 2.24 -1.66
CA SER A 67 9.98 1.19 -0.97
C SER A 67 9.07 0.07 -0.46
N ALA A 68 9.62 -1.12 -0.22
CA ALA A 68 8.88 -2.27 0.32
C ALA A 68 8.11 -1.93 1.62
N GLU A 69 8.69 -1.12 2.52
CA GLU A 69 8.02 -0.65 3.74
C GLU A 69 6.75 0.14 3.47
N LYS A 70 6.81 1.06 2.49
CA LYS A 70 5.66 1.89 2.13
C LYS A 70 4.58 1.07 1.44
N ILE A 71 4.96 0.05 0.66
CA ILE A 71 4.01 -0.90 0.07
C ILE A 71 3.28 -1.68 1.17
N LYS A 72 4.01 -2.17 2.19
CA LYS A 72 3.38 -2.82 3.36
C LYS A 72 2.37 -1.89 4.02
N GLN A 73 2.75 -0.63 4.28
CA GLN A 73 1.82 0.35 4.85
C GLN A 73 0.58 0.52 3.98
N ILE A 74 0.73 0.68 2.66
CA ILE A 74 -0.39 0.86 1.74
C ILE A 74 -1.30 -0.37 1.70
N ILE A 75 -0.74 -1.58 1.70
CA ILE A 75 -1.53 -2.83 1.74
C ILE A 75 -2.35 -2.89 3.02
N THR A 76 -1.74 -2.52 4.17
CA THR A 76 -2.43 -2.46 5.46
C THR A 76 -3.45 -1.32 5.54
N GLU A 77 -3.13 -0.12 5.03
CA GLU A 77 -3.98 1.08 5.02
C GLU A 77 -5.21 0.91 4.12
N ASN A 78 -5.11 0.17 3.01
CA ASN A 78 -6.27 -0.11 2.14
C ASN A 78 -7.35 -0.98 2.82
N ASN A 79 -7.04 -1.61 3.96
CA ASN A 79 -8.01 -2.32 4.80
C ASN A 79 -8.80 -1.42 5.76
N GLN A 80 -8.42 -0.14 5.92
CA GLN A 80 -9.06 0.80 6.85
C GLN A 80 -9.44 2.10 6.13
N LYS A 81 -10.52 2.04 5.35
CA LYS A 81 -11.40 3.21 5.16
C LYS A 81 -12.80 2.89 5.69
N ASP A 82 -12.81 2.40 6.92
CA ASP A 82 -13.86 2.65 7.91
C ASP A 82 -13.12 2.56 9.26
N GLY A 83 -13.05 3.66 10.00
CA GLY A 83 -12.40 3.71 11.32
C GLY A 83 -11.06 4.43 11.35
N CYS A 84 -11.07 5.58 12.02
CA CYS A 84 -9.90 6.14 12.70
C CYS A 84 -9.17 5.10 13.58
N ILE A 85 -7.99 5.47 14.07
CA ILE A 85 -7.13 4.85 15.11
C ILE A 85 -6.13 3.78 14.59
N GLU A 86 -4.84 3.73 14.96
CA GLU A 86 -4.15 4.17 16.19
C GLU A 86 -2.74 4.77 15.89
N ASP A 87 -2.53 6.03 16.26
CA ASP A 87 -1.28 6.45 16.90
C ASP A 87 -1.47 6.21 18.41
N VAL A 88 -1.09 5.02 18.89
CA VAL A 88 -0.95 4.79 20.34
C VAL A 88 0.51 4.40 20.58
N PRO A 89 1.30 5.38 21.03
CA PRO A 89 1.93 5.17 22.33
C PRO A 89 1.89 6.46 23.15
N ALA A 90 0.88 6.58 24.02
CA ALA A 90 0.99 7.42 25.20
C ALA A 90 0.91 6.50 26.42
N SER A 91 2.09 6.00 26.74
CA SER A 91 2.55 5.29 27.92
C SER A 91 1.67 5.48 29.16
N SER A 92 1.16 4.36 29.64
CA SER A 92 0.63 4.17 30.98
C SER A 92 1.63 4.64 32.03
N GLY A 93 1.19 5.57 32.88
CA GLY A 93 1.91 6.02 34.07
C GLY A 93 0.92 6.24 35.20
N GLY A 94 0.36 5.16 35.73
CA GLY A 94 -0.37 5.22 36.99
C GLY A 94 0.62 5.25 38.14
N CYS A 95 0.45 6.20 39.07
CA CYS A 95 0.87 6.05 40.45
C CYS A 95 -0.15 6.72 41.35
N SER A 96 -0.94 5.85 41.97
CA SER A 96 -1.74 6.06 43.17
C SER A 96 -0.98 6.84 44.24
N CYS A 97 -1.65 7.80 44.90
CA CYS A 97 -1.79 7.87 46.36
C CYS A 97 -2.28 9.25 46.84
N GLY A 98 -3.44 9.22 47.49
CA GLY A 98 -3.95 10.08 48.57
C GLY A 98 -3.37 11.48 48.81
N GLY A 99 -4.26 12.48 48.81
CA GLY A 99 -3.99 13.76 49.44
C GLY A 99 -5.16 14.72 49.31
N LYS A 100 -5.78 15.04 50.43
CA LYS A 100 -6.92 15.97 50.58
C LYS A 100 -6.51 17.42 50.26
N CYS A 101 -7.05 18.01 49.21
CA CYS A 101 -7.22 19.47 49.07
C CYS A 101 -8.30 19.79 48.03
#